data_AF-A0A961I7Q7-F1
#
_entry.id   AF-A0A961I7Q7-F1
#
_cell.length_a   1.000
_cell.length_b   1.000
_cell.length_c   1.000
_cell.angle_alpha   90.00
_cell.angle_beta   90.00
_cell.angle_gamma   90.00
#
_symmetry.space_group_name_H-M   'P 1'
#
loop_
_entity.id
_entity.type
_entity.pdbx_description
1 polymer ?
#
loop_
_entity_poly.entity_id
_entity_poly.type
_entity_poly.pdbx_seq_one_letter_code
_entity_poly.pdbx_strand_id
1 'polypeptide(L)'
;AEIVLLSDWCVQHQQERNTEAENAAIGAALDRIKNKHNIFTVMQKKEFRLPEDIARKIVRSEVEGIAGCILPEPGGGLDVAGLQLTDFDAIYAISLDRGTLQAAIDYAVELFEKRDMDQNLLILERLLGMRGGESTMATNKVPTESLALLRKTLQKVYGRKLPWYVRLLNFIILRKPDTAQIRLIQMKESEQEQKRYEKIKNEILKSKQLEARAQTISLARERVKLSSNNTTDSERRKKGNGRETRIVNALKEQINGHWNSGLIPTRRAITGKLDMKLAGEAGTVLARLDAGSTQYVDLISLNLDADSIVYATISYLTDNRRSLIERLKSDSGGQKFKLADGGSGSTLTEAQRLRLADLIQDI
;
A
#
# COMPACT_ATOMS: atom_id res chain seq x y z
N ALA A 1 3.16 14.50 -43.30
CA ALA A 1 3.75 13.15 -43.31
C ALA A 1 5.19 13.19 -42.81
N GLU A 2 6.07 13.99 -43.40
CA GLU A 2 7.50 14.06 -43.02
C GLU A 2 7.76 14.55 -41.60
N ILE A 3 6.98 15.52 -41.09
CA ILE A 3 7.11 16.01 -39.71
C ILE A 3 6.79 14.91 -38.68
N VAL A 4 5.85 14.01 -39.00
CA VAL A 4 5.46 12.89 -38.13
C VAL A 4 6.55 11.80 -38.15
N LEU A 5 7.14 11.53 -39.32
CA LEU A 5 8.27 10.61 -39.44
C LEU A 5 9.51 11.12 -38.68
N LEU A 6 9.78 12.43 -38.73
CA LEU A 6 10.86 13.05 -37.96
C LEU A 6 10.61 13.03 -36.45
N SER A 7 9.36 13.21 -36.00
CA SER A 7 9.03 13.10 -34.57
C SER A 7 9.17 11.67 -34.07
N ASP A 8 8.70 10.69 -34.84
CA ASP A 8 8.78 9.27 -34.48
C ASP A 8 10.25 8.80 -34.45
N TRP A 9 11.06 9.24 -35.42
CA TRP A 9 12.50 8.97 -35.42
C TRP A 9 13.21 9.61 -34.22
N CYS A 10 12.88 10.85 -33.85
CA CYS A 10 13.45 11.49 -32.66
C CYS A 10 13.08 10.74 -31.36
N VAL A 11 11.82 10.31 -31.23
CA VAL A 11 11.37 9.54 -30.06
C VAL A 11 12.08 8.19 -30.00
N GLN A 12 12.20 7.49 -31.14
CA GLN A 12 12.86 6.19 -31.21
C GLN A 12 14.36 6.30 -30.88
N HIS A 13 15.07 7.28 -31.44
CA HIS A 13 16.49 7.48 -31.12
C HIS A 13 16.72 7.93 -29.68
N GLN A 14 15.79 8.70 -29.10
CA GLN A 14 15.89 9.08 -27.70
C GLN A 14 15.64 7.89 -26.78
N GLN A 15 14.73 6.97 -27.14
CA GLN A 15 14.56 5.69 -26.46
C GLN A 15 15.82 4.83 -26.58
N GLU A 16 16.41 4.69 -27.77
CA GLU A 16 17.65 3.94 -27.99
C GLU A 16 18.80 4.48 -27.13
N ARG A 17 19.02 5.80 -27.13
CA ARG A 17 20.04 6.44 -26.28
C ARG A 17 19.80 6.20 -24.79
N ASN A 18 18.54 6.24 -24.35
CA ASN A 18 18.20 5.93 -22.97
C ASN A 18 18.51 4.46 -22.63
N THR A 19 18.17 3.52 -23.52
CA THR A 19 18.49 2.10 -23.33
C THR A 19 20.00 1.82 -23.35
N GLU A 20 20.76 2.50 -24.21
CA GLU A 20 22.22 2.39 -24.24
C GLU A 20 22.86 2.93 -22.95
N ALA A 21 22.38 4.09 -22.46
CA ALA A 21 22.84 4.66 -21.20
C ALA A 21 22.50 3.75 -20.01
N GLU A 22 21.31 3.15 -20.00
CA GLU A 22 20.90 2.16 -19.00
C GLU A 22 21.79 0.91 -19.05
N ASN A 23 22.04 0.36 -20.24
CA ASN A 23 22.89 -0.80 -20.43
C ASN A 23 24.34 -0.52 -20.01
N ALA A 24 24.86 0.67 -20.30
CA ALA A 24 26.17 1.11 -19.84
C ALA A 24 26.23 1.24 -18.31
N ALA A 25 25.18 1.76 -17.68
CA ALA A 25 25.09 1.84 -16.22
C ALA A 25 25.01 0.44 -15.56
N ILE A 26 24.28 -0.49 -16.16
CA ILE A 26 24.22 -1.90 -15.73
C ILE A 26 25.60 -2.57 -15.90
N GLY A 27 26.28 -2.35 -17.03
CA GLY A 27 27.64 -2.83 -17.27
C GLY A 27 28.63 -2.33 -16.22
N ALA A 28 28.62 -1.03 -15.91
CA ALA A 28 29.47 -0.46 -14.87
C ALA A 28 29.15 -1.01 -13.47
N ALA A 29 27.87 -1.28 -13.18
CA ALA A 29 27.47 -1.94 -11.94
C ALA A 29 27.98 -3.39 -11.89
N LEU A 30 27.83 -4.16 -12.97
CA LEU A 30 28.33 -5.53 -13.12
C LEU A 30 29.84 -5.62 -12.88
N ASP A 31 30.62 -4.73 -13.49
CA ASP A 31 32.08 -4.75 -13.35
C ASP A 31 32.52 -4.46 -11.92
N ARG A 32 31.85 -3.51 -11.26
CA ARG A 32 32.08 -3.23 -9.83
C ARG A 32 31.73 -4.42 -8.95
N ILE A 33 30.67 -5.14 -9.29
CA ILE A 33 30.20 -6.34 -8.57
C ILE A 33 31.19 -7.50 -8.74
N LYS A 34 31.65 -7.75 -9.97
CA LYS A 34 32.63 -8.79 -10.28
C LYS A 34 33.93 -8.60 -9.49
N ASN A 35 34.39 -7.37 -9.31
CA ASN A 35 35.62 -7.06 -8.58
C ASN A 35 35.58 -7.36 -7.07
N LYS A 36 34.40 -7.56 -6.46
CA LYS A 36 34.26 -7.80 -5.01
C LYS A 36 34.43 -9.28 -4.62
N HIS A 37 34.36 -10.21 -5.56
CA HIS A 37 34.57 -11.67 -5.38
C HIS A 37 33.85 -12.32 -4.17
N ASN A 38 32.77 -11.73 -3.64
CA ASN A 38 32.03 -12.21 -2.47
C ASN A 38 30.59 -11.69 -2.47
N ILE A 39 29.76 -12.13 -1.51
CA ILE A 39 28.43 -11.57 -1.24
C ILE A 39 28.60 -10.13 -0.73
N PHE A 40 27.84 -9.21 -1.31
CA PHE A 40 27.83 -7.82 -0.85
C PHE A 40 26.40 -7.32 -0.67
N THR A 41 26.26 -6.33 0.23
CA THR A 41 25.01 -5.64 0.45
C THR A 41 24.89 -4.47 -0.52
N VAL A 42 23.78 -4.39 -1.25
CA VAL A 42 23.54 -3.44 -2.35
C VAL A 42 23.03 -2.07 -1.85
N MET A 43 22.38 -2.06 -0.66
CA MET A 43 21.62 -0.90 -0.16
C MET A 43 22.01 -0.45 1.25
N GLN A 44 22.91 -1.16 1.96
CA GLN A 44 23.36 -0.69 3.28
C GLN A 44 24.37 0.46 3.15
N LYS A 45 24.32 1.38 4.12
CA LYS A 45 25.11 2.63 4.21
C LYS A 45 26.64 2.49 4.15
N LYS A 46 27.20 1.30 3.97
CA LYS A 46 28.65 1.08 4.00
C LYS A 46 29.15 0.58 2.63
N GLU A 47 29.88 1.48 1.97
CA GLU A 47 30.82 1.25 0.86
C GLU A 47 30.27 0.94 -0.55
N PHE A 48 29.09 0.34 -0.69
CA PHE A 48 28.55 0.01 -2.02
C PHE A 48 27.06 0.31 -2.13
N ARG A 49 26.72 1.37 -2.86
CA ARG A 49 25.33 1.76 -3.13
C ARG A 49 25.07 1.72 -4.63
N LEU A 50 24.19 0.82 -5.07
CA LEU A 50 23.69 0.87 -6.44
C LEU A 50 22.47 1.80 -6.53
N PRO A 51 22.21 2.40 -7.70
CA PRO A 51 20.93 3.03 -7.99
C PRO A 51 19.77 2.05 -7.73
N GLU A 52 18.67 2.55 -7.20
CA GLU A 52 17.51 1.73 -6.83
C GLU A 52 16.97 0.95 -8.04
N ASP A 53 16.94 1.57 -9.22
CA ASP A 53 16.45 0.93 -10.44
C ASP A 53 17.26 -0.31 -10.81
N ILE A 54 18.60 -0.23 -10.70
CA ILE A 54 19.50 -1.36 -10.99
C ILE A 54 19.35 -2.44 -9.92
N ALA A 55 19.27 -2.05 -8.64
CA ALA A 55 19.04 -3.00 -7.55
C ALA A 55 17.71 -3.75 -7.72
N ARG A 56 16.68 -3.09 -8.27
CA ARG A 56 15.38 -3.71 -8.56
C ARG A 56 15.48 -4.73 -9.68
N LYS A 57 16.16 -4.38 -10.78
CA LYS A 57 16.45 -5.32 -11.88
C LYS A 57 17.23 -6.55 -11.40
N ILE A 58 18.21 -6.35 -10.50
CA ILE A 58 18.99 -7.46 -9.92
C ILE A 58 18.13 -8.42 -9.09
N VAL A 59 17.28 -7.90 -8.19
CA VAL A 59 16.43 -8.78 -7.37
C VAL A 59 15.38 -9.50 -8.21
N ARG A 60 14.85 -8.85 -9.25
CA ARG A 60 13.93 -9.48 -10.21
C ARG A 60 14.62 -10.49 -11.13
N SER A 61 15.92 -10.71 -10.98
CA SER A 61 16.72 -11.59 -11.85
C SER A 61 16.69 -11.19 -13.33
N GLU A 62 16.50 -9.89 -13.61
CA GLU A 62 16.50 -9.33 -14.97
C GLU A 62 17.93 -9.05 -15.47
N VAL A 63 18.93 -9.06 -14.57
CA VAL A 63 20.34 -8.85 -14.92
C VAL A 63 21.06 -10.19 -15.04
N GLU A 64 21.45 -10.55 -16.26
CA GLU A 64 22.21 -11.77 -16.49
C GLU A 64 23.54 -11.76 -15.73
N GLY A 65 23.87 -12.91 -15.13
CA GLY A 65 25.15 -13.09 -14.45
C GLY A 65 25.21 -12.53 -13.03
N ILE A 66 24.11 -12.00 -12.47
CA ILE A 66 24.01 -11.66 -11.04
C ILE A 66 22.80 -12.38 -10.44
N ALA A 67 22.96 -12.91 -9.23
CA ALA A 67 21.83 -13.29 -8.40
C ALA A 67 21.63 -12.27 -7.29
N GLY A 68 20.39 -11.86 -7.05
CA GLY A 68 19.99 -10.96 -5.97
C GLY A 68 18.96 -11.61 -5.05
N CYS A 69 19.02 -11.32 -3.75
CA CYS A 69 17.97 -11.69 -2.80
C CYS A 69 17.70 -10.55 -1.80
N ILE A 70 16.46 -10.51 -1.30
CA ILE A 70 16.01 -9.55 -0.28
C ILE A 70 15.71 -10.31 1.00
N LEU A 71 16.04 -9.69 2.14
CA LEU A 71 15.69 -10.18 3.46
C LEU A 71 14.80 -9.14 4.17
N PRO A 72 13.56 -9.48 4.58
CA PRO A 72 12.82 -10.73 4.33
C PRO A 72 12.35 -10.89 2.87
N GLU A 73 12.19 -12.15 2.41
CA GLU A 73 11.80 -12.45 1.02
C GLU A 73 10.30 -12.20 0.78
N PRO A 74 9.92 -11.42 -0.25
CA PRO A 74 8.53 -11.22 -0.61
C PRO A 74 7.99 -12.46 -1.35
N GLY A 75 7.08 -13.22 -0.72
CA GLY A 75 6.51 -14.47 -1.26
C GLY A 75 5.69 -14.38 -2.56
N GLY A 76 5.73 -13.24 -3.26
CA GLY A 76 5.05 -12.99 -4.53
C GLY A 76 5.78 -11.98 -5.43
N GLY A 77 7.07 -11.73 -5.19
CA GLY A 77 7.86 -10.74 -5.92
C GLY A 77 7.80 -9.33 -5.32
N LEU A 78 8.71 -8.47 -5.78
CA LEU A 78 8.88 -7.08 -5.33
C LEU A 78 7.68 -6.15 -5.63
N ASP A 79 6.85 -6.49 -6.62
CA ASP A 79 5.80 -5.61 -7.14
C ASP A 79 4.51 -5.60 -6.32
N VAL A 80 4.49 -6.37 -5.23
CA VAL A 80 3.33 -6.41 -4.34
C VAL A 80 3.33 -5.19 -3.42
N ALA A 81 2.58 -4.14 -3.80
CA ALA A 81 2.14 -3.01 -2.96
C ALA A 81 3.08 -1.79 -2.80
N GLY A 82 3.85 -1.43 -3.83
CA GLY A 82 4.56 -0.14 -3.86
C GLY A 82 5.63 0.01 -2.76
N LEU A 83 6.19 -1.11 -2.32
CA LEU A 83 7.38 -1.16 -1.47
C LEU A 83 8.58 -0.66 -2.27
N GLN A 84 9.38 0.21 -1.66
CA GLN A 84 10.66 0.63 -2.19
C GLN A 84 11.76 -0.30 -1.66
N LEU A 85 12.88 -0.38 -2.38
CA LEU A 85 14.00 -1.21 -1.92
C LEU A 85 14.62 -0.68 -0.61
N THR A 86 14.38 0.59 -0.30
CA THR A 86 14.76 1.28 0.94
C THR A 86 14.01 0.78 2.17
N ASP A 87 12.87 0.12 1.97
CA ASP A 87 12.04 -0.43 3.05
C ASP A 87 12.61 -1.75 3.62
N PHE A 88 13.66 -2.31 3.01
CA PHE A 88 14.28 -3.56 3.42
C PHE A 88 15.64 -3.34 4.09
N ASP A 89 15.90 -4.10 5.15
CA ASP A 89 17.10 -3.97 5.99
C ASP A 89 18.40 -4.26 5.23
N ALA A 90 18.35 -5.22 4.30
CA ALA A 90 19.48 -5.61 3.48
C ALA A 90 19.04 -6.30 2.19
N ILE A 91 19.76 -5.94 1.11
CA ILE A 91 19.66 -6.57 -0.20
C ILE A 91 21.02 -7.14 -0.52
N TYR A 92 21.09 -8.43 -0.81
CA TYR A 92 22.35 -9.12 -1.09
C TYR A 92 22.42 -9.49 -2.55
N ALA A 93 23.61 -9.36 -3.14
CA ALA A 93 23.87 -9.80 -4.49
C ALA A 93 25.21 -10.51 -4.60
N ILE A 94 25.32 -11.35 -5.62
CA ILE A 94 26.54 -12.09 -5.97
C ILE A 94 26.67 -12.23 -7.49
N SER A 95 27.92 -12.14 -7.98
CA SER A 95 28.23 -12.47 -9.37
C SER A 95 28.15 -13.98 -9.58
N LEU A 96 27.46 -14.41 -10.64
CA LEU A 96 27.30 -15.81 -11.04
C LEU A 96 28.49 -16.34 -11.84
N ASP A 97 29.70 -15.88 -11.51
CA ASP A 97 30.93 -16.41 -12.04
C ASP A 97 31.41 -17.60 -11.20
N ARG A 98 31.93 -18.65 -11.84
CA ARG A 98 32.32 -19.90 -11.19
C ARG A 98 33.38 -19.68 -10.11
N GLY A 99 34.39 -18.84 -10.40
CA GLY A 99 35.45 -18.52 -9.45
C GLY A 99 34.95 -17.70 -8.27
N THR A 100 34.12 -16.69 -8.56
CA THR A 100 33.50 -15.83 -7.53
C THR A 100 32.57 -16.61 -6.61
N LEU A 101 31.73 -17.50 -7.15
CA LEU A 101 30.84 -18.36 -6.37
C LEU A 101 31.62 -19.33 -5.46
N GLN A 102 32.70 -19.93 -5.98
CA GLN A 102 33.57 -20.79 -5.19
C GLN A 102 34.21 -20.01 -4.04
N ALA A 103 34.82 -18.86 -4.32
CA ALA A 103 35.44 -18.02 -3.29
C ALA A 103 34.44 -17.58 -2.21
N ALA A 104 33.22 -17.23 -2.60
CA ALA A 104 32.15 -16.86 -1.67
C ALA A 104 31.72 -18.03 -0.77
N ILE A 105 31.64 -19.25 -1.32
CA ILE A 105 31.33 -20.47 -0.56
C ILE A 105 32.46 -20.75 0.44
N ASP A 106 33.71 -20.76 -0.03
CA ASP A 106 34.87 -21.07 0.80
C ASP A 106 34.97 -20.06 1.97
N TYR A 107 34.77 -18.78 1.67
CA TYR A 107 34.72 -17.73 2.69
C TYR A 107 33.57 -17.90 3.69
N ALA A 108 32.37 -18.23 3.23
CA ALA A 108 31.22 -18.44 4.11
C ALA A 108 31.39 -19.68 5.01
N VAL A 109 32.00 -20.75 4.47
CA VAL A 109 32.35 -21.95 5.25
C VAL A 109 33.41 -21.62 6.29
N GLU A 110 34.46 -20.88 5.91
CA GLU A 110 35.50 -20.45 6.82
C GLU A 110 34.95 -19.58 7.96
N LEU A 111 34.08 -18.62 7.65
CA LEU A 111 33.43 -17.78 8.65
C LEU A 111 32.58 -18.59 9.63
N PHE A 112 31.85 -19.59 9.14
CA PHE A 112 31.07 -20.46 9.99
C PHE A 112 31.95 -21.32 10.88
N GLU A 113 33.01 -21.93 10.33
CA GLU A 113 33.89 -22.81 11.11
C GLU A 113 34.74 -22.04 12.14
N LYS A 114 35.16 -20.81 11.83
CA LYS A 114 35.99 -19.99 12.74
C LYS A 114 35.20 -19.11 13.70
N ARG A 115 34.07 -18.56 13.27
CA ARG A 115 33.33 -17.51 14.01
C ARG A 115 31.87 -17.85 14.29
N ASP A 116 31.41 -19.04 13.87
CA ASP A 116 30.03 -19.49 14.05
C ASP A 116 28.99 -18.55 13.42
N MET A 117 29.38 -17.87 12.34
CA MET A 117 28.48 -16.97 11.60
C MET A 117 27.79 -17.74 10.48
N ASP A 118 26.50 -18.05 10.66
CA ASP A 118 25.70 -18.84 9.72
C ASP A 118 24.99 -17.98 8.64
N GLN A 119 24.90 -16.67 8.83
CA GLN A 119 24.16 -15.76 7.94
C GLN A 119 24.59 -15.85 6.47
N ASN A 120 25.90 -15.84 6.19
CA ASN A 120 26.41 -15.90 4.80
C ASN A 120 26.06 -17.23 4.12
N LEU A 121 26.07 -18.34 4.85
CA LEU A 121 25.66 -19.64 4.32
C LEU A 121 24.17 -19.65 3.98
N LEU A 122 23.33 -19.08 4.83
CA LEU A 122 21.88 -18.98 4.59
C LEU A 122 21.57 -18.03 3.43
N ILE A 123 22.34 -16.96 3.25
CA ILE A 123 22.22 -16.04 2.11
C ILE A 123 22.64 -16.75 0.81
N LEU A 124 23.74 -17.51 0.80
CA LEU A 124 24.15 -18.31 -0.37
C LEU A 124 23.12 -19.38 -0.72
N GLU A 125 22.56 -20.06 0.27
CA GLU A 125 21.50 -21.06 0.04
C GLU A 125 20.31 -20.44 -0.72
N ARG A 126 19.94 -19.20 -0.39
CA ARG A 126 18.86 -18.46 -1.05
C ARG A 126 19.24 -17.98 -2.44
N LEU A 127 20.41 -17.34 -2.57
CA LEU A 127 20.91 -16.85 -3.86
C LEU A 127 21.05 -17.99 -4.89
N LEU A 128 21.36 -19.19 -4.42
CA LEU A 128 21.46 -20.39 -5.25
C LEU A 128 20.12 -21.15 -5.39
N GLY A 129 19.06 -20.73 -4.71
CA GLY A 129 17.74 -21.39 -4.77
C GLY A 129 17.73 -22.82 -4.25
N MET A 130 18.64 -23.18 -3.34
CA MET A 130 18.82 -24.57 -2.88
C MET A 130 17.67 -25.11 -2.02
N ARG A 131 16.76 -24.24 -1.55
CA ARG A 131 15.61 -24.60 -0.69
C ARG A 131 14.51 -25.36 -1.45
N GLY A 132 14.35 -25.11 -2.76
CA GLY A 132 13.26 -25.67 -3.58
C GLY A 132 13.54 -27.05 -4.19
N GLY A 133 14.79 -27.53 -4.14
CA GLY A 133 15.18 -28.80 -4.78
C GLY A 133 15.32 -28.73 -6.31
N GLU A 134 14.89 -27.65 -6.95
CA GLU A 134 15.13 -27.37 -8.36
C GLU A 134 16.52 -26.77 -8.57
N SER A 135 17.25 -27.27 -9.58
CA SER A 135 18.54 -26.68 -9.97
C SER A 135 18.27 -25.34 -10.64
N THR A 136 18.69 -24.25 -10.00
CA THR A 136 18.65 -22.93 -10.62
C THR A 136 19.77 -22.80 -11.65
N MET A 137 19.65 -21.86 -12.59
CA MET A 137 20.76 -21.47 -13.49
C MET A 137 22.04 -21.14 -12.71
N ALA A 138 21.92 -20.73 -11.44
CA ALA A 138 23.04 -20.44 -10.55
C ALA A 138 23.74 -21.70 -10.03
N THR A 139 23.01 -22.76 -9.65
CA THR A 139 23.63 -24.01 -9.17
C THR A 139 24.43 -24.74 -10.23
N ASN A 140 24.06 -24.60 -11.51
CA ASN A 140 24.80 -25.19 -12.62
C ASN A 140 26.18 -24.54 -12.85
N LYS A 141 26.39 -23.31 -12.35
CA LYS A 141 27.65 -22.56 -12.50
C LYS A 141 28.63 -22.78 -11.35
N VAL A 142 28.21 -23.43 -10.26
CA VAL A 142 29.05 -23.74 -9.09
C VAL A 142 29.77 -25.07 -9.31
N PRO A 143 31.07 -25.19 -8.96
CA PRO A 143 31.74 -26.49 -8.93
C PRO A 143 31.00 -27.48 -8.01
N THR A 144 30.81 -28.71 -8.47
CA THR A 144 30.10 -29.76 -7.70
C THR A 144 30.69 -30.00 -6.31
N GLU A 145 32.02 -29.89 -6.18
CA GLU A 145 32.74 -30.02 -4.91
C GLU A 145 32.39 -28.92 -3.92
N SER A 146 32.42 -27.65 -4.35
CA SER A 146 32.05 -26.50 -3.53
C SER A 146 30.57 -26.56 -3.13
N LEU A 147 29.70 -27.03 -4.03
CA LEU A 147 28.29 -27.23 -3.74
C LEU A 147 28.09 -28.34 -2.70
N ALA A 148 28.83 -29.44 -2.79
CA ALA A 148 28.80 -30.51 -1.79
C ALA A 148 29.30 -30.02 -0.42
N LEU A 149 30.34 -29.20 -0.40
CA LEU A 149 30.85 -28.55 0.81
C LEU A 149 29.77 -27.66 1.43
N LEU A 150 29.14 -26.79 0.64
CA LEU A 150 28.06 -25.92 1.07
C LEU A 150 26.89 -26.72 1.65
N ARG A 151 26.43 -27.78 0.97
CA ARG A 151 25.36 -28.67 1.47
C ARG A 151 25.73 -29.30 2.81
N LYS A 152 26.96 -29.80 2.95
CA LYS A 152 27.44 -30.41 4.19
C LYS A 152 27.48 -29.38 5.34
N THR A 153 27.90 -28.16 5.07
CA THR A 153 27.98 -27.10 6.08
C THR A 153 26.59 -26.58 6.45
N LEU A 154 25.68 -26.42 5.48
CA LEU A 154 24.27 -26.10 5.74
C LEU A 154 23.60 -27.17 6.60
N GLN A 155 23.87 -28.46 6.37
CA GLN A 155 23.37 -29.53 7.25
C GLN A 155 23.85 -29.35 8.70
N LYS A 156 25.10 -28.89 8.92
CA LYS A 156 25.59 -28.58 10.28
C LYS A 156 24.82 -27.39 10.87
N VAL A 157 24.60 -26.32 10.10
CA VAL A 157 23.83 -25.13 10.52
C VAL A 157 22.42 -25.52 10.94
N TYR A 158 21.69 -26.23 10.07
CA TYR A 158 20.32 -26.67 10.37
C TYR A 158 20.27 -27.69 11.52
N GLY A 159 21.29 -28.55 11.64
CA GLY A 159 21.45 -29.45 12.77
C GLY A 159 21.50 -28.71 14.11
N ARG A 160 22.13 -27.53 14.17
CA ARG A 160 22.17 -26.69 15.38
C ARG A 160 20.82 -26.04 15.69
N LYS A 161 20.03 -25.74 14.66
CA LYS A 161 18.67 -25.17 14.78
C LYS A 161 17.61 -26.18 15.22
N LEU A 162 17.92 -27.48 15.22
CA LEU A 162 16.99 -28.49 15.71
C LEU A 162 16.70 -28.33 17.22
N PRO A 163 15.53 -28.79 17.69
CA PRO A 163 15.27 -28.89 19.12
C PRO A 163 16.33 -29.73 19.83
N TRP A 164 16.68 -29.37 21.06
CA TRP A 164 17.77 -29.99 21.81
C TRP A 164 17.60 -31.52 21.96
N TYR A 165 16.36 -31.99 22.11
CA TYR A 165 16.06 -33.43 22.24
C TYR A 165 16.34 -34.19 20.93
N VAL A 166 16.08 -33.58 19.77
CA VAL A 166 16.43 -34.17 18.46
C VAL A 166 17.94 -34.18 18.26
N ARG A 167 18.63 -33.11 18.69
CA ARG A 167 20.09 -33.06 18.67
C ARG A 167 20.71 -34.15 19.52
N LEU A 168 20.18 -34.36 20.74
CA LEU A 168 20.64 -35.41 21.64
C LEU A 168 20.41 -36.81 21.05
N LEU A 169 19.23 -37.07 20.48
CA LEU A 169 18.93 -38.33 19.80
C LEU A 169 19.86 -38.58 18.61
N ASN A 170 20.05 -37.57 17.75
CA ASN A 170 20.94 -37.67 16.60
C ASN A 170 22.41 -37.88 17.03
N PHE A 171 22.82 -37.28 18.15
CA PHE A 171 24.14 -37.48 18.73
C PHE A 171 24.33 -38.92 19.22
N ILE A 172 23.36 -39.48 19.97
CA ILE A 172 23.41 -40.85 20.48
C ILE A 172 23.41 -41.88 19.35
N ILE A 173 22.59 -41.66 18.31
CA ILE A 173 22.43 -42.59 17.18
C ILE A 173 23.51 -42.35 16.09
N LEU A 174 24.40 -41.37 16.28
CA LEU A 174 25.38 -40.92 15.27
C LEU A 174 24.74 -40.61 13.91
N ARG A 175 23.48 -40.17 13.93
CA ARG A 175 22.67 -39.92 12.73
C ARG A 175 22.77 -38.46 12.32
N LYS A 176 22.99 -38.22 11.02
CA LYS A 176 22.93 -36.86 10.45
C LYS A 176 21.47 -36.36 10.42
N PRO A 177 21.25 -35.04 10.53
CA PRO A 177 19.90 -34.48 10.44
C PRO A 177 19.26 -34.86 9.12
N ASP A 178 18.02 -35.36 9.20
CA ASP A 178 17.29 -35.83 8.02
C ASP A 178 16.89 -34.64 7.14
N THR A 179 16.88 -34.87 5.82
CA THR A 179 16.47 -33.87 4.82
C THR A 179 15.05 -33.38 5.06
N ALA A 180 14.15 -34.24 5.56
CA ALA A 180 12.80 -33.85 5.95
C ALA A 180 12.77 -32.87 7.14
N GLN A 181 13.65 -33.07 8.13
CA GLN A 181 13.77 -32.16 9.28
C GLN A 181 14.31 -30.79 8.87
N ILE A 182 15.29 -30.78 7.94
CA ILE A 182 15.84 -29.54 7.38
C ILE A 182 14.74 -28.78 6.61
N ARG A 183 13.95 -29.46 5.78
CA ARG A 183 12.82 -28.86 5.07
C ARG A 183 11.78 -28.24 6.01
N LEU A 184 11.49 -28.92 7.13
CA LEU A 184 10.57 -28.40 8.13
C LEU A 184 11.09 -27.12 8.80
N ILE A 185 12.39 -27.03 9.06
CA ILE A 185 13.02 -25.78 9.55
C ILE A 185 12.93 -24.69 8.48
N GLN A 186 13.28 -25.01 7.23
CA GLN A 186 13.19 -24.06 6.11
C GLN A 186 11.77 -23.51 5.94
N MET A 187 10.74 -24.37 6.04
CA MET A 187 9.34 -23.96 6.01
C MET A 187 9.00 -23.02 7.17
N LYS A 188 9.35 -23.37 8.40
CA LYS A 188 9.11 -22.50 9.57
C LYS A 188 9.82 -21.15 9.46
N GLU A 189 11.05 -21.12 8.95
CA GLU A 189 11.77 -19.87 8.70
C GLU A 189 11.06 -19.04 7.62
N SER A 190 10.62 -19.66 6.53
CA SER A 190 9.87 -18.97 5.48
C SER A 190 8.55 -18.37 5.97
N GLU A 191 7.81 -19.10 6.82
CA GLU A 191 6.58 -18.57 7.45
C GLU A 191 6.88 -17.39 8.38
N GLN A 192 7.95 -17.48 9.17
CA GLN A 192 8.35 -16.41 10.07
C GLN A 192 8.77 -15.15 9.28
N GLU A 193 9.42 -15.35 8.14
CA GLU A 193 9.82 -14.26 7.24
C GLU A 193 8.63 -13.63 6.53
N GLN A 194 7.67 -14.43 6.07
CA GLN A 194 6.41 -13.92 5.54
C GLN A 194 5.67 -13.07 6.57
N LYS A 195 5.62 -13.52 7.83
CA LYS A 195 5.04 -12.72 8.93
C LYS A 195 5.80 -11.41 9.17
N ARG A 196 7.13 -11.39 9.03
CA ARG A 196 7.92 -10.15 9.13
C ARG A 196 7.64 -9.22 7.95
N TYR A 197 7.58 -9.77 6.75
CA TYR A 197 7.25 -9.02 5.54
C TYR A 197 5.85 -8.39 5.64
N GLU A 198 4.84 -9.13 6.09
CA GLU A 198 3.49 -8.60 6.30
C GLU A 198 3.44 -7.46 7.31
N LYS A 199 4.23 -7.54 8.38
CA LYS A 199 4.35 -6.44 9.36
C LYS A 199 4.92 -5.18 8.70
N ILE A 200 6.03 -5.30 7.98
CA ILE A 200 6.67 -4.17 7.27
C ILE A 200 5.68 -3.56 6.27
N LYS A 201 5.04 -4.40 5.45
CA LYS A 201 4.02 -3.97 4.48
C LYS A 201 2.89 -3.19 5.16
N ASN A 202 2.36 -3.68 6.28
CA ASN A 202 1.27 -3.03 7.00
C ASN A 202 1.71 -1.71 7.65
N GLU A 203 2.95 -1.61 8.14
CA GLU A 203 3.50 -0.37 8.69
C GLU A 203 3.63 0.71 7.61
N ILE A 204 4.10 0.34 6.41
CA ILE A 204 4.26 1.26 5.28
C ILE A 204 2.91 1.69 4.71
N LEU A 205 1.94 0.78 4.64
CA LEU A 205 0.58 1.16 4.23
C LEU A 205 -0.03 2.17 5.21
N LYS A 206 0.21 1.99 6.52
CA LYS A 206 -0.24 2.95 7.54
C LYS A 206 0.48 4.30 7.40
N SER A 207 1.79 4.33 7.19
CA SER A 207 2.53 5.59 7.03
C SER A 207 2.07 6.35 5.79
N LYS A 208 1.90 5.68 4.65
CA LYS A 208 1.37 6.29 3.42
C LYS A 208 -0.05 6.82 3.59
N GLN A 209 -0.92 6.10 4.31
CA GLN A 209 -2.26 6.60 4.64
C GLN A 209 -2.21 7.87 5.51
N LEU A 210 -1.29 7.94 6.46
CA LEU A 210 -1.09 9.12 7.30
C LEU A 210 -0.55 10.30 6.49
N GLU A 211 0.41 10.08 5.60
CA GLU A 211 0.94 11.11 4.69
C GLU A 211 -0.14 11.62 3.73
N ALA A 212 -0.92 10.73 3.12
CA ALA A 212 -2.03 11.11 2.26
C ALA A 212 -3.05 11.98 3.02
N ARG A 213 -3.40 11.60 4.25
CA ARG A 213 -4.25 12.41 5.12
C ARG A 213 -3.62 13.77 5.42
N ALA A 214 -2.34 13.83 5.74
CA ALA A 214 -1.63 15.08 5.98
C ALA A 214 -1.63 16.00 4.74
N GLN A 215 -1.43 15.43 3.54
CA GLN A 215 -1.49 16.16 2.27
C GLN A 215 -2.90 16.68 1.96
N THR A 216 -3.95 15.89 2.24
CA THR A 216 -5.33 16.39 2.07
C THR A 216 -5.63 17.55 3.02
N ILE A 217 -5.14 17.49 4.26
CA ILE A 217 -5.28 18.58 5.24
C ILE A 217 -4.48 19.81 4.80
N SER A 218 -3.26 19.66 4.28
CA SER A 218 -2.45 20.79 3.81
C SER A 218 -3.07 21.46 2.58
N LEU A 219 -3.53 20.67 1.60
CA LEU A 219 -4.23 21.19 0.42
C LEU A 219 -5.56 21.87 0.80
N ALA A 220 -6.30 21.33 1.77
CA ALA A 220 -7.49 22.00 2.29
C ALA A 220 -7.13 23.36 2.95
N ARG A 221 -6.06 23.41 3.74
CA ARG A 221 -5.56 24.65 4.35
C ARG A 221 -5.05 25.66 3.32
N GLU A 222 -4.38 25.21 2.27
CA GLU A 222 -3.93 26.07 1.16
C GLU A 222 -5.11 26.60 0.35
N ARG A 223 -6.13 25.79 0.08
CA ARG A 223 -7.37 26.26 -0.57
C ARG A 223 -8.09 27.32 0.27
N VAL A 224 -8.11 27.17 1.60
CA VAL A 224 -8.64 28.20 2.51
C VAL A 224 -7.81 29.49 2.45
N LYS A 225 -6.47 29.40 2.39
CA LYS A 225 -5.58 30.56 2.27
C LYS A 225 -5.66 31.24 0.89
N LEU A 226 -5.77 30.48 -0.19
CA LEU A 226 -5.96 31.02 -1.54
C LEU A 226 -7.35 31.65 -1.70
N SER A 227 -8.36 31.11 -1.01
CA SER A 227 -9.67 31.76 -0.88
C SER A 227 -9.61 33.05 -0.04
N SER A 228 -8.61 33.22 0.85
CA SER A 228 -8.41 34.46 1.62
C SER A 228 -7.50 35.48 0.94
N ASN A 229 -6.73 35.10 -0.09
CA ASN A 229 -5.81 36.00 -0.80
C ASN A 229 -6.41 36.63 -2.08
N ASN A 230 -7.58 36.18 -2.54
CA ASN A 230 -8.39 36.89 -3.55
C ASN A 230 -9.24 38.00 -2.90
N THR A 231 -8.62 38.78 -2.00
CA THR A 231 -9.22 39.92 -1.30
C THR A 231 -8.97 41.23 -2.04
N THR A 232 -9.59 41.37 -3.21
CA THR A 232 -9.99 42.69 -3.74
C THR A 232 -11.51 42.85 -3.83
N ASP A 233 -12.28 41.84 -3.41
CA ASP A 233 -13.76 41.87 -3.44
C ASP A 233 -14.39 41.92 -2.02
N SER A 234 -13.56 42.20 -0.99
CA SER A 234 -13.98 42.14 0.42
C SER A 234 -14.90 43.29 0.87
N GLU A 235 -14.98 44.38 0.10
CA GLU A 235 -15.85 45.51 0.44
C GLU A 235 -17.31 45.35 -0.04
N ARG A 236 -17.58 44.50 -1.04
CA ARG A 236 -18.97 44.22 -1.48
C ARG A 236 -19.68 43.13 -0.68
N ARG A 237 -18.96 42.22 0.00
CA ARG A 237 -19.55 41.05 0.69
C ARG A 237 -20.02 41.26 2.13
N LYS A 238 -19.69 42.36 2.80
CA LYS A 238 -20.14 42.60 4.19
C LYS A 238 -21.66 42.79 4.35
N LYS A 239 -22.42 43.08 3.28
CA LYS A 239 -23.89 43.08 3.30
C LYS A 239 -24.55 41.75 2.90
N GLY A 240 -23.82 40.82 2.25
CA GLY A 240 -24.37 39.55 1.73
C GLY A 240 -24.21 38.35 2.67
N ASN A 241 -23.09 38.26 3.41
CA ASN A 241 -22.78 37.07 4.23
C ASN A 241 -23.78 36.83 5.38
N GLY A 242 -24.42 37.86 5.92
CA GLY A 242 -25.39 37.71 7.00
C GLY A 242 -26.70 37.02 6.55
N ARG A 243 -27.05 37.10 5.27
CA ARG A 243 -28.27 36.49 4.73
C ARG A 243 -28.03 35.03 4.35
N GLU A 244 -26.91 34.75 3.69
CA GLU A 244 -26.54 33.38 3.31
C GLU A 244 -26.28 32.49 4.53
N THR A 245 -25.59 33.01 5.56
CA THR A 245 -25.40 32.27 6.83
C THR A 245 -26.71 31.99 7.55
N ARG A 246 -27.69 32.91 7.52
CA ARG A 246 -29.04 32.67 8.08
C ARG A 246 -29.76 31.56 7.34
N ILE A 247 -29.64 31.49 6.01
CA ILE A 247 -30.26 30.43 5.19
C ILE A 247 -29.61 29.09 5.49
N VAL A 248 -28.28 29.03 5.55
CA VAL A 248 -27.55 27.79 5.88
C VAL A 248 -27.91 27.30 7.28
N ASN A 249 -28.02 28.20 8.27
CA ASN A 249 -28.44 27.82 9.61
C ASN A 249 -29.88 27.33 9.65
N ALA A 250 -30.80 27.99 8.94
CA ALA A 250 -32.18 27.53 8.81
C ALA A 250 -32.27 26.14 8.13
N LEU A 251 -31.45 25.89 7.11
CA LEU A 251 -31.33 24.59 6.46
C LEU A 251 -30.82 23.51 7.43
N LYS A 252 -29.77 23.81 8.23
CA LYS A 252 -29.24 22.90 9.24
C LYS A 252 -30.29 22.53 10.29
N GLU A 253 -31.04 23.52 10.77
CA GLU A 253 -32.10 23.32 11.76
C GLU A 253 -33.21 22.42 11.21
N GLN A 254 -33.66 22.66 9.97
CA GLN A 254 -34.68 21.82 9.33
C GLN A 254 -34.16 20.39 9.08
N ILE A 255 -32.96 20.23 8.54
CA ILE A 255 -32.35 18.92 8.26
C ILE A 255 -32.21 18.10 9.56
N ASN A 256 -31.65 18.70 10.61
CA ASN A 256 -31.48 18.02 11.89
C ASN A 256 -32.82 17.71 12.55
N GLY A 257 -33.80 18.61 12.45
CA GLY A 257 -35.16 18.40 12.94
C GLY A 257 -35.82 17.18 12.28
N HIS A 258 -35.64 17.01 10.97
CA HIS A 258 -36.14 15.83 10.24
C HIS A 258 -35.49 14.55 10.73
N TRP A 259 -34.15 14.51 10.82
CA TRP A 259 -33.44 13.34 11.31
C TRP A 259 -33.82 12.96 12.75
N ASN A 260 -33.95 13.94 13.63
CA ASN A 260 -34.39 13.74 15.03
C ASN A 260 -35.80 13.16 15.12
N SER A 261 -36.68 13.51 14.18
CA SER A 261 -38.04 12.98 14.08
C SER A 261 -38.11 11.59 13.41
N GLY A 262 -36.98 11.01 13.01
CA GLY A 262 -36.94 9.74 12.28
C GLY A 262 -37.39 9.84 10.83
N LEU A 263 -37.48 11.05 10.28
CA LEU A 263 -37.83 11.33 8.89
C LEU A 263 -36.58 11.60 8.07
N ILE A 264 -36.55 11.09 6.85
CA ILE A 264 -35.42 11.34 5.95
C ILE A 264 -35.62 12.68 5.24
N PRO A 265 -34.70 13.64 5.41
CA PRO A 265 -34.81 14.98 4.83
C PRO A 265 -34.50 14.97 3.33
N THR A 266 -35.54 15.19 2.55
CA THR A 266 -35.54 15.34 1.10
C THR A 266 -35.64 16.81 0.70
N ARG A 267 -35.30 17.13 -0.55
CA ARG A 267 -35.26 18.52 -1.04
C ARG A 267 -36.58 19.26 -0.83
N ARG A 268 -37.72 18.62 -1.14
CA ARG A 268 -39.04 19.26 -1.02
C ARG A 268 -39.45 19.41 0.44
N ALA A 269 -39.16 18.44 1.30
CA ALA A 269 -39.44 18.51 2.73
C ALA A 269 -38.70 19.65 3.43
N ILE A 270 -37.41 19.82 3.12
CA ILE A 270 -36.59 20.87 3.73
C ILE A 270 -37.02 22.25 3.24
N THR A 271 -37.27 22.39 1.93
CA THR A 271 -37.65 23.69 1.34
C THR A 271 -39.10 24.07 1.62
N GLY A 272 -40.01 23.09 1.76
CA GLY A 272 -41.44 23.31 1.99
C GLY A 272 -41.79 23.82 3.39
N LYS A 273 -40.88 23.69 4.36
CA LYS A 273 -41.04 24.23 5.72
C LYS A 273 -40.41 25.62 5.93
N LEU A 274 -39.73 26.15 4.92
CA LEU A 274 -39.12 27.48 4.98
C LEU A 274 -40.10 28.55 4.47
N ASP A 275 -39.99 29.77 4.99
CA ASP A 275 -40.73 30.93 4.48
C ASP A 275 -40.54 31.06 2.96
N MET A 276 -41.59 31.45 2.22
CA MET A 276 -41.55 31.51 0.75
C MET A 276 -40.36 32.31 0.19
N LYS A 277 -39.90 33.35 0.90
CA LYS A 277 -38.72 34.14 0.51
C LYS A 277 -37.40 33.39 0.72
N LEU A 278 -37.32 32.56 1.76
CA LEU A 278 -36.15 31.73 2.08
C LEU A 278 -36.14 30.43 1.28
N ALA A 279 -37.29 29.88 0.90
CA ALA A 279 -37.40 28.65 0.14
C ALA A 279 -36.72 28.73 -1.24
N GLY A 280 -36.86 29.86 -1.95
CA GLY A 280 -36.19 30.08 -3.23
C GLY A 280 -34.66 30.13 -3.09
N GLU A 281 -34.16 30.85 -2.09
CA GLU A 281 -32.71 30.97 -1.83
C GLU A 281 -32.12 29.66 -1.30
N ALA A 282 -32.82 28.97 -0.39
CA ALA A 282 -32.49 27.63 0.07
C ALA A 282 -32.44 26.63 -1.10
N GLY A 283 -33.37 26.72 -2.04
CA GLY A 283 -33.37 25.92 -3.27
C GLY A 283 -32.10 26.12 -4.11
N THR A 284 -31.56 27.34 -4.16
CA THR A 284 -30.29 27.63 -4.85
C THR A 284 -29.07 27.11 -4.08
N VAL A 285 -29.08 27.17 -2.75
CA VAL A 285 -28.03 26.60 -1.89
C VAL A 285 -27.97 25.08 -2.07
N LEU A 286 -29.12 24.40 -2.01
CA LEU A 286 -29.21 22.96 -2.23
C LEU A 286 -28.82 22.58 -3.67
N ALA A 287 -29.20 23.35 -4.69
CA ALA A 287 -28.77 23.10 -6.07
C ALA A 287 -27.23 23.19 -6.23
N ARG A 288 -26.59 24.15 -5.56
CA ARG A 288 -25.13 24.27 -5.54
C ARG A 288 -24.47 23.11 -4.80
N LEU A 289 -25.09 22.65 -3.72
CA LEU A 289 -24.63 21.48 -2.98
C LEU A 289 -24.73 20.21 -3.83
N ASP A 290 -25.85 20.02 -4.53
CA ASP A 290 -26.05 18.91 -5.48
C ASP A 290 -24.99 18.93 -6.61
N ALA A 291 -24.56 20.12 -7.04
CA ALA A 291 -23.50 20.32 -8.02
C ALA A 291 -22.06 20.17 -7.45
N GLY A 292 -21.91 19.81 -6.17
CA GLY A 292 -20.61 19.57 -5.53
C GLY A 292 -19.90 20.84 -5.01
N SER A 293 -20.63 21.91 -4.73
CA SER A 293 -20.06 23.13 -4.15
C SER A 293 -19.47 22.87 -2.76
N THR A 294 -18.21 23.28 -2.56
CA THR A 294 -17.50 23.17 -1.28
C THR A 294 -17.78 24.35 -0.33
N GLN A 295 -18.64 25.29 -0.73
CA GLN A 295 -18.95 26.48 0.09
C GLN A 295 -19.76 26.15 1.35
N TYR A 296 -20.45 25.01 1.38
CA TYR A 296 -21.33 24.61 2.47
C TYR A 296 -20.79 23.35 3.16
N VAL A 297 -19.56 23.45 3.70
CA VAL A 297 -18.78 22.33 4.26
C VAL A 297 -19.57 21.49 5.28
N ASP A 298 -20.50 22.10 6.01
CA ASP A 298 -21.27 21.39 7.05
C ASP A 298 -22.50 20.64 6.53
N LEU A 299 -22.84 20.77 5.24
CA LEU A 299 -23.97 20.11 4.60
C LEU A 299 -23.46 19.08 3.57
N ILE A 300 -24.13 17.94 3.49
CA ILE A 300 -23.83 16.87 2.52
C ILE A 300 -25.14 16.48 1.82
N SER A 301 -25.04 16.25 0.51
CA SER A 301 -26.05 15.53 -0.29
C SER A 301 -25.63 14.07 -0.47
N LEU A 302 -26.54 13.15 -0.19
CA LEU A 302 -26.38 11.71 -0.31
C LEU A 302 -27.30 11.20 -1.40
N ASN A 303 -26.72 10.70 -2.50
CA ASN A 303 -27.48 10.19 -3.62
C ASN A 303 -27.84 8.73 -3.40
N LEU A 304 -29.13 8.47 -3.13
CA LEU A 304 -29.65 7.12 -2.96
C LEU A 304 -29.96 6.44 -4.29
N ASP A 305 -30.50 7.17 -5.26
CA ASP A 305 -30.80 6.72 -6.63
C ASP A 305 -30.85 7.93 -7.57
N ALA A 306 -31.14 7.72 -8.87
CA ALA A 306 -31.17 8.78 -9.90
C ALA A 306 -32.09 9.98 -9.53
N ASP A 307 -33.17 9.73 -8.79
CA ASP A 307 -34.18 10.74 -8.45
C ASP A 307 -34.29 11.03 -6.93
N SER A 308 -33.42 10.46 -6.09
CA SER A 308 -33.55 10.54 -4.63
C SER A 308 -32.28 11.03 -3.95
N ILE A 309 -32.29 12.32 -3.59
CA ILE A 309 -31.22 12.99 -2.83
C ILE A 309 -31.67 13.21 -1.39
N VAL A 310 -30.86 12.76 -0.45
CA VAL A 310 -31.02 12.96 0.99
C VAL A 310 -30.00 13.97 1.48
N TYR A 311 -30.40 14.87 2.36
CA TYR A 311 -29.49 15.88 2.91
C TYR A 311 -29.14 15.57 4.35
N ALA A 312 -27.90 15.82 4.75
CA ALA A 312 -27.49 15.66 6.13
C ALA A 312 -26.50 16.74 6.54
N THR A 313 -26.41 17.01 7.84
CA THR A 313 -25.30 17.79 8.38
C THR A 313 -24.17 16.84 8.80
N ILE A 314 -22.92 17.25 8.59
CA ILE A 314 -21.76 16.43 8.97
C ILE A 314 -21.77 16.16 10.47
N SER A 315 -22.06 17.19 11.28
CA SER A 315 -22.15 17.05 12.74
C SER A 315 -23.19 16.01 13.15
N TYR A 316 -24.38 16.02 12.54
CA TYR A 316 -25.41 15.05 12.91
C TYR A 316 -25.02 13.61 12.56
N LEU A 317 -24.46 13.39 11.36
CA LEU A 317 -24.04 12.06 10.93
C LEU A 317 -22.91 11.52 11.81
N THR A 318 -21.92 12.35 12.12
CA THR A 318 -20.78 11.95 12.95
C THR A 318 -21.20 11.60 14.37
N ASP A 319 -22.09 12.39 14.98
CA ASP A 319 -22.59 12.16 16.34
C ASP A 319 -23.50 10.92 16.43
N ASN A 320 -24.26 10.61 15.37
CA ASN A 320 -25.29 9.55 15.39
C ASN A 320 -24.94 8.32 14.54
N ARG A 321 -23.74 8.25 13.95
CA ARG A 321 -23.33 7.27 12.93
C ARG A 321 -23.68 5.82 13.29
N ARG A 322 -23.23 5.35 14.45
CA ARG A 322 -23.45 3.95 14.90
C ARG A 322 -24.95 3.64 15.02
N SER A 323 -25.70 4.55 15.68
CA SER A 323 -27.14 4.38 15.89
C SER A 323 -27.94 4.42 14.58
N LEU A 324 -27.53 5.24 13.61
CA LEU A 324 -28.18 5.33 12.30
C LEU A 324 -27.94 4.08 11.46
N ILE A 325 -26.70 3.58 11.44
CA ILE A 325 -26.35 2.35 10.70
C ILE A 325 -27.08 1.15 11.29
N GLU A 326 -27.11 1.02 12.63
CA GLU A 326 -27.85 -0.04 13.30
C GLU A 326 -29.34 0.03 12.97
N ARG A 327 -29.95 1.23 13.05
CA ARG A 327 -31.37 1.43 12.70
C ARG A 327 -31.68 1.15 11.22
N LEU A 328 -30.78 1.52 10.31
CA LEU A 328 -30.96 1.29 8.87
C LEU A 328 -30.81 -0.20 8.50
N LYS A 329 -29.98 -0.95 9.24
CA LYS A 329 -29.73 -2.39 9.02
C LYS A 329 -30.69 -3.30 9.78
N SER A 330 -31.23 -2.88 10.94
CA SER A 330 -32.17 -3.68 11.72
C SER A 330 -33.59 -3.56 11.18
N ASP A 331 -34.12 -4.62 10.57
CA ASP A 331 -35.51 -4.64 10.05
C ASP A 331 -36.57 -4.82 11.16
N SER A 332 -36.14 -4.94 12.42
CA SER A 332 -36.97 -5.34 13.55
C SER A 332 -37.41 -4.14 14.40
N GLY A 333 -38.54 -3.51 14.03
CA GLY A 333 -39.32 -2.73 15.02
C GLY A 333 -40.00 -1.45 14.54
N GLY A 334 -40.90 -1.54 13.56
CA GLY A 334 -42.06 -0.62 13.43
C GLY A 334 -41.81 0.85 13.03
N GLN A 335 -40.61 1.40 13.17
CA GLN A 335 -40.27 2.74 12.69
C GLN A 335 -39.66 2.63 11.29
N LYS A 336 -40.51 2.40 10.29
CA LYS A 336 -40.08 2.50 8.89
C LYS A 336 -39.58 3.93 8.65
N PHE A 337 -38.33 4.09 8.21
CA PHE A 337 -37.83 5.40 7.79
C PHE A 337 -38.71 5.92 6.65
N LYS A 338 -39.51 6.95 6.97
CA LYS A 338 -40.41 7.59 6.01
C LYS A 338 -39.66 8.72 5.33
N LEU A 339 -39.80 8.80 4.01
CA LEU A 339 -39.40 9.99 3.27
C LEU A 339 -40.29 11.16 3.73
N ALA A 340 -39.69 12.33 3.91
CA ALA A 340 -40.39 13.49 4.43
C ALA A 340 -41.31 14.17 3.39
N ASP A 341 -41.28 13.76 2.12
CA ASP A 341 -41.96 14.38 0.97
C ASP A 341 -43.48 14.11 0.84
N GLY A 342 -44.15 13.65 1.89
CA GLY A 342 -45.61 13.76 1.98
C GLY A 342 -46.40 12.96 0.95
N GLY A 343 -46.24 11.64 0.97
CA GLY A 343 -47.28 10.69 0.55
C GLY A 343 -47.39 9.63 1.63
N SER A 344 -48.60 9.29 2.10
CA SER A 344 -48.76 8.27 3.14
C SER A 344 -48.22 6.92 2.63
N GLY A 345 -46.96 6.60 2.96
CA GLY A 345 -46.40 5.26 2.76
C GLY A 345 -45.10 5.11 1.96
N SER A 346 -44.43 6.17 1.49
CA SER A 346 -43.11 5.99 0.84
C SER A 346 -42.01 5.77 1.88
N THR A 347 -41.87 4.51 2.27
CA THR A 347 -40.75 4.03 3.08
C THR A 347 -39.58 3.73 2.16
N LEU A 348 -38.35 4.02 2.59
CA LEU A 348 -37.19 3.61 1.82
C LEU A 348 -37.26 2.12 1.49
N THR A 349 -36.92 1.76 0.26
CA THR A 349 -36.72 0.36 -0.10
C THR A 349 -35.55 -0.22 0.70
N GLU A 350 -35.50 -1.54 0.88
CA GLU A 350 -34.38 -2.19 1.55
C GLU A 350 -33.04 -1.84 0.89
N ALA A 351 -32.99 -1.84 -0.44
CA ALA A 351 -31.81 -1.43 -1.21
C ALA A 351 -31.38 0.02 -0.88
N GLN A 352 -32.32 0.95 -0.79
CA GLN A 352 -32.02 2.34 -0.44
C GLN A 352 -31.57 2.50 1.01
N ARG A 353 -32.14 1.72 1.95
CA ARG A 353 -31.70 1.72 3.36
C ARG A 353 -30.26 1.23 3.51
N LEU A 354 -29.92 0.11 2.85
CA LEU A 354 -28.58 -0.46 2.89
C LEU A 354 -27.57 0.48 2.23
N ARG A 355 -27.90 1.04 1.06
CA ARG A 355 -27.05 2.02 0.38
C ARG A 355 -26.82 3.28 1.21
N LEU A 356 -27.86 3.77 1.89
CA LEU A 356 -27.73 4.90 2.82
C LEU A 356 -26.81 4.55 4.00
N ALA A 357 -26.92 3.34 4.54
CA ALA A 357 -26.05 2.88 5.62
C ALA A 357 -24.58 2.79 5.18
N ASP A 358 -24.32 2.32 3.97
CA ASP A 358 -22.98 2.25 3.39
C ASP A 358 -22.41 3.65 3.14
N LEU A 359 -23.20 4.57 2.57
CA LEU A 359 -22.80 5.96 2.38
C LEU A 359 -22.48 6.67 3.70
N ILE A 360 -23.26 6.42 4.76
CA ILE A 360 -22.98 6.94 6.11
C ILE A 360 -21.76 6.26 6.73
N GLN A 361 -21.44 5.03 6.33
CA GLN A 361 -20.25 4.31 6.77
C GLN A 361 -18.98 4.81 6.07
N ASP A 362 -19.07 5.37 4.86
CA ASP A 362 -17.92 5.94 4.15
C ASP A 362 -17.57 7.36 4.59
N ILE A 363 -18.52 8.07 5.20
CA ILE A 363 -18.34 9.37 5.89
C ILE A 363 -17.71 9.14 7.27
#